data_AF-A0A527Z175-F1
#
_entry.id   AF-A0A527Z175-F1
#
_cell.length_a   1.000
_cell.length_b   1.000
_cell.length_c   1.000
_cell.angle_alpha   90.00
_cell.angle_beta   90.00
_cell.angle_gamma   90.00
#
_symmetry.space_group_name_H-M   'P 1'
#
loop_
_entity.id
_entity.type
_entity.pdbx_description
1 polymer ?
#
loop_
_entity_poly.entity_id
_entity_poly.type
_entity_poly.pdbx_seq_one_letter_code
_entity_poly.pdbx_strand_id
1 'polypeptide(L)' 'MNKSNRTALVAVTIAAGLMVGASISPAAAQCGRASWYALNSKTASGERMNPSALTAAHRTLPFGTRLRVTNRNNGR' A
#
# COMPACT_ATOMS: atom_id res chain seq x y z
N MET A 1 -16.21 29.01 39.81
CA MET A 1 -16.95 27.98 39.02
C MET A 1 -17.52 28.69 37.78
N ASN A 2 -17.30 28.36 36.50
CA ASN A 2 -16.75 27.19 35.82
C ASN A 2 -16.14 27.64 34.47
N LYS A 3 -14.81 27.75 34.38
CA LYS A 3 -14.06 27.96 33.12
C LYS A 3 -13.70 26.63 32.42
N SER A 4 -14.02 25.50 33.06
CA SER A 4 -13.56 24.14 32.70
C SER A 4 -14.38 23.45 31.60
N ASN A 5 -15.55 23.98 31.22
CA ASN A 5 -16.49 23.27 30.34
C ASN A 5 -16.43 23.71 28.87
N ARG A 6 -15.62 24.75 28.55
CA ARG A 6 -15.45 25.27 27.18
C ARG A 6 -14.28 24.60 26.45
N THR A 7 -13.26 24.16 27.17
CA THR A 7 -12.10 23.45 26.62
C THR A 7 -12.44 22.01 26.20
N ALA A 8 -13.44 21.40 26.82
CA ALA A 8 -13.88 20.05 26.48
C ALA A 8 -14.57 19.95 25.10
N LEU A 9 -15.26 21.01 24.65
CA LEU A 9 -16.01 20.98 23.39
C LEU A 9 -15.10 21.06 22.14
N VAL A 10 -13.98 21.76 22.24
CA VAL A 10 -13.02 21.95 21.12
C VAL A 10 -12.15 20.72 20.89
N ALA A 11 -11.88 19.92 21.94
CA ALA A 11 -11.13 18.67 21.81
C ALA A 11 -11.93 17.59 21.06
N VAL A 12 -13.27 17.58 21.20
CA VAL A 12 -14.14 16.58 20.57
C VAL A 12 -14.30 16.83 19.06
N THR A 13 -14.26 18.09 18.61
CA THR A 13 -14.38 18.42 17.18
C THR A 13 -13.09 18.14 16.39
N ILE A 14 -11.91 18.18 17.02
CA ILE A 14 -10.64 17.80 16.38
C ILE A 14 -10.54 16.27 16.22
N ALA A 15 -11.07 15.50 17.17
CA ALA A 15 -11.08 14.03 17.10
C ALA A 15 -12.12 13.49 16.09
N ALA A 16 -13.25 14.18 15.91
CA ALA A 16 -14.29 13.77 14.96
C ALA A 16 -13.95 14.12 13.49
N GLY A 17 -13.09 15.11 13.24
CA GLY A 17 -12.70 15.55 11.90
C GLY A 17 -11.70 14.64 11.17
N LEU A 18 -11.04 13.71 11.86
CA LEU A 18 -9.93 12.91 11.31
C LEU A 18 -10.34 11.56 10.70
N MET A 19 -11.63 11.21 10.65
CA MET A 19 -12.10 9.89 10.21
C MET A 19 -12.79 9.85 8.84
N VAL A 20 -12.78 10.94 8.07
CA VAL A 20 -13.61 11.09 6.85
C VAL A 20 -12.94 10.58 5.55
N GLY A 21 -11.78 9.90 5.59
CA GLY A 21 -11.00 9.69 4.35
C GLY A 21 -10.32 8.35 4.11
N ALA A 22 -10.47 7.34 4.95
CA ALA A 22 -9.80 6.06 4.72
C ALA A 22 -10.72 5.07 3.97
N SER A 23 -10.87 5.25 2.66
CA SER A 23 -11.48 4.24 1.78
C SER A 23 -10.54 3.04 1.65
N ILE A 24 -10.88 1.93 2.31
CA ILE A 24 -10.16 0.67 2.14
C ILE A 24 -10.66 0.03 0.83
N SER A 25 -9.94 0.25 -0.27
CA SER A 25 -10.24 -0.45 -1.53
C SER A 25 -9.96 -1.94 -1.37
N PRO A 26 -10.90 -2.83 -1.73
CA PRO A 26 -10.64 -4.27 -1.67
C PRO A 26 -9.48 -4.61 -2.62
N ALA A 27 -8.56 -5.45 -2.14
CA ALA A 27 -7.46 -5.96 -2.97
C ALA A 27 -8.06 -6.78 -4.12
N ALA A 28 -8.07 -6.21 -5.33
CA ALA A 28 -8.59 -6.89 -6.50
C ALA A 28 -7.63 -8.01 -6.91
N ALA A 29 -8.13 -9.25 -6.93
CA ALA A 29 -7.37 -10.37 -7.48
C ALA A 29 -7.25 -10.19 -9.00
N GLN A 30 -6.02 -10.12 -9.49
CA GLN A 30 -5.73 -10.01 -10.92
C GLN A 30 -5.17 -11.32 -11.46
N CYS A 31 -5.47 -11.60 -12.73
CA CYS A 31 -4.96 -12.76 -13.46
C CYS A 31 -4.07 -12.30 -14.60
N GLY A 32 -2.95 -12.99 -14.83
CA GLY A 32 -2.05 -12.64 -15.92
C GLY A 32 -0.83 -13.55 -15.99
N ARG A 33 0.04 -13.27 -16.97
CA ARG A 33 1.36 -13.91 -17.05
C ARG A 33 2.34 -13.20 -16.13
N ALA A 34 3.08 -13.98 -15.36
CA ALA A 34 4.26 -13.51 -14.66
C ALA A 34 5.51 -13.82 -15.50
N SER A 35 6.52 -12.98 -15.40
CA SER A 35 7.85 -13.21 -15.99
C SER A 35 8.90 -12.71 -15.02
N TRP A 36 10.08 -13.31 -15.07
CA TRP A 36 11.20 -12.97 -14.19
C TRP A 36 12.33 -12.33 -15.00
N TYR A 37 13.04 -11.39 -14.40
CA TYR A 37 14.15 -10.69 -15.02
C TYR A 37 15.27 -10.42 -14.01
N ALA A 38 16.50 -10.38 -14.52
CA ALA A 38 17.68 -9.95 -13.79
C ALA A 38 18.36 -8.84 -14.60
N LEU A 39 18.22 -7.61 -14.13
CA LEU A 39 18.75 -6.41 -14.78
C LEU A 39 19.82 -5.79 -13.89
N ASN A 40 20.79 -5.09 -14.49
CA ASN A 40 21.84 -4.34 -13.79
C ASN A 40 21.54 -2.83 -13.67
N SER A 41 20.30 -2.44 -13.96
CA SER A 41 19.85 -1.04 -14.02
C SER A 41 19.06 -0.60 -12.79
N LYS A 42 18.78 0.70 -12.70
CA LYS A 42 17.82 1.25 -11.73
C LYS A 42 16.39 0.92 -12.19
N THR A 43 15.53 0.62 -11.23
CA THR A 43 14.10 0.36 -11.45
C THR A 43 13.29 1.66 -11.42
N ALA A 44 11.99 1.58 -11.74
CA ALA A 44 11.09 2.73 -11.72
C ALA A 44 10.88 3.33 -10.30
N SER A 45 11.11 2.55 -9.23
CA SER A 45 11.11 3.07 -7.86
C SER A 45 12.38 3.85 -7.51
N GLY A 46 13.39 3.82 -8.38
CA GLY A 46 14.71 4.44 -8.16
C GLY A 46 15.73 3.50 -7.50
N GLU A 47 15.30 2.38 -6.96
CA GLU A 47 16.17 1.37 -6.34
C GLU A 47 16.98 0.60 -7.40
N ARG A 48 18.19 0.17 -7.03
CA ARG A 48 18.98 -0.75 -7.86
C ARG A 48 18.33 -2.13 -7.82
N MET A 49 18.17 -2.75 -8.98
CA MET A 49 17.58 -4.10 -9.08
C MET A 49 18.43 -5.12 -8.31
N ASN A 50 17.77 -5.96 -7.52
CA ASN A 50 18.37 -7.12 -6.85
C ASN A 50 17.57 -8.39 -7.23
N PRO A 51 18.11 -9.28 -8.08
CA PRO A 51 17.41 -10.50 -8.52
C PRO A 51 17.11 -11.51 -7.40
N SER A 52 17.81 -11.41 -6.27
CA SER A 52 17.62 -12.28 -5.10
C SER A 52 16.57 -11.75 -4.12
N ALA A 53 16.06 -10.52 -4.33
CA ALA A 53 15.06 -9.91 -3.47
C ALA A 53 13.63 -10.30 -3.90
N LEU A 54 12.69 -10.29 -2.93
CA LEU A 54 11.27 -10.51 -3.18
C LEU A 54 10.60 -9.22 -3.68
N THR A 55 10.95 -8.81 -4.90
CA THR A 55 10.42 -7.62 -5.57
C THR A 55 9.61 -7.98 -6.81
N ALA A 56 8.56 -7.19 -7.10
CA ALA A 56 7.71 -7.35 -8.28
C ALA A 56 7.44 -6.00 -8.94
N ALA A 57 7.31 -5.99 -10.27
CA ALA A 57 6.90 -4.82 -11.03
C ALA A 57 5.43 -4.91 -11.44
N HIS A 58 4.68 -3.82 -11.22
CA HIS A 58 3.29 -3.71 -11.65
C HIS A 58 3.04 -2.33 -12.27
N ARG A 59 2.10 -2.27 -13.24
CA ARG A 59 1.87 -1.06 -14.07
C ARG A 59 1.25 0.10 -13.30
N THR A 60 0.33 -0.18 -12.38
CA THR A 60 -0.54 0.84 -11.76
C THR A 60 -0.54 0.81 -10.24
N LEU A 61 0.05 -0.21 -9.62
CA LEU A 61 0.02 -0.27 -8.16
C LEU A 61 1.11 0.65 -7.61
N PRO A 62 0.82 1.41 -6.53
CA PRO A 62 1.82 2.24 -5.89
C PRO A 62 3.02 1.41 -5.42
N PHE A 63 4.20 2.03 -5.40
CA PHE A 63 5.38 1.40 -4.81
C PHE A 63 5.16 1.08 -3.32
N GLY A 64 5.76 -0.01 -2.85
CA GLY A 64 5.56 -0.54 -1.49
C GLY A 64 4.31 -1.42 -1.34
N THR A 65 3.47 -1.57 -2.37
CA THR A 65 2.36 -2.52 -2.36
C THR A 65 2.89 -3.96 -2.21
N ARG A 66 2.35 -4.70 -1.24
CA ARG A 66 2.66 -6.12 -1.05
C ARG A 66 1.71 -6.99 -1.87
N LEU A 67 2.27 -7.92 -2.63
CA LEU A 67 1.51 -8.81 -3.50
C LEU A 67 1.72 -10.27 -3.08
N ARG A 68 0.65 -11.06 -3.14
CA ARG A 68 0.72 -12.52 -3.14
C ARG A 68 0.50 -12.98 -4.57
N VAL A 69 1.53 -13.54 -5.19
CA VAL A 69 1.45 -14.14 -6.51
C VAL A 69 1.25 -15.64 -6.34
N THR A 70 0.34 -16.23 -7.12
CA THR A 70 0.12 -17.67 -7.15
C THR A 70 0.22 -18.16 -8.59
N ASN A 71 1.14 -19.08 -8.83
CA ASN A 71 1.25 -19.85 -10.05
C ASN A 71 0.12 -20.89 -10.10
N ARG A 72 -0.84 -20.66 -10.99
CA ARG A 72 -2.01 -21.52 -11.16
C ARG A 72 -1.69 -22.93 -11.65
N ASN A 73 -0.52 -23.15 -12.24
CA ASN A 73 -0.16 -24.47 -12.77
C ASN A 73 0.25 -25.45 -11.67
N ASN A 74 0.77 -24.95 -10.54
CA ASN A 74 1.28 -25.78 -9.45
C ASN A 74 0.82 -25.33 -8.05
N GLY A 75 -0.06 -24.33 -7.96
CA GLY A 75 -0.65 -23.85 -6.71
C GLY A 75 0.30 -23.10 -5.78
N ARG A 76 1.53 -22.83 -6.22
CA ARG A 76 2.55 -22.13 -5.41
C ARG A 76 2.39 -20.63 -5.50
#